data_AF-A0A1L9C4X3-F1
#
_entry.id   AF-A0A1L9C4X3-F1
#
_cell.length_a   1.000
_cell.length_b   1.000
_cell.length_c   1.000
_cell.angle_alpha   90.00
_cell.angle_beta   90.00
_cell.angle_gamma   90.00
#
_symmetry.space_group_name_H-M   'P 1'
#
loop_
_entity.id
_entity.type
_entity.pdbx_description
1 polymer ?
#
loop_
_entity_poly.entity_id
_entity_poly.type
_entity_poly.pdbx_seq_one_letter_code
_entity_poly.pdbx_strand_id
1 'polypeptide(L)'
;MTTKGFINQMYSLDYPIAQHLLKNRLLYIPVIPLVKAAKSRLDFIERLMSAEELFNNDIIIIDTISALIKYSANSEKSLELISFFKKLNGMGKVIILTVESGQLEEELNAMFRSSSDIYMTLKSKTMGSEVKRTLIVNKFTGAKGKVGQLIGFRIEPKVGLVVEIASVA
;
A
#
# COMPACT_ATOMS: atom_id res chain seq x y z
N MET A 1 -5.70 -8.37 9.61
CA MET A 1 -5.05 -8.11 10.93
C MET A 1 -5.99 -7.30 11.80
N THR A 2 -6.16 -7.63 13.09
CA THR A 2 -7.01 -6.84 14.02
C THR A 2 -6.30 -5.56 14.48
N THR A 3 -7.02 -4.59 15.05
CA THR A 3 -6.41 -3.36 15.61
C THR A 3 -5.36 -3.67 16.67
N LYS A 4 -5.64 -4.60 17.59
CA LYS A 4 -4.66 -5.07 18.58
C LYS A 4 -3.43 -5.68 17.91
N GLY A 5 -3.64 -6.49 16.88
CA GLY A 5 -2.55 -7.08 16.10
C GLY A 5 -1.67 -6.02 15.43
N PHE A 6 -2.30 -4.98 14.86
CA PHE A 6 -1.58 -3.87 14.24
C PHE A 6 -0.76 -3.06 15.24
N ILE A 7 -1.32 -2.73 16.41
CA ILE A 7 -0.59 -2.05 17.49
C ILE A 7 0.62 -2.87 17.90
N ASN A 8 0.44 -4.17 18.15
CA ASN A 8 1.54 -5.06 18.52
C ASN A 8 2.61 -5.14 17.43
N GLN A 9 2.20 -5.22 16.16
CA GLN A 9 3.11 -5.26 15.02
C GLN A 9 3.96 -3.99 14.95
N MET A 10 3.34 -2.81 15.04
CA MET A 10 4.06 -1.53 14.97
C MET A 10 5.00 -1.35 16.17
N TYR A 11 4.61 -1.79 17.36
CA TYR A 11 5.46 -1.77 18.56
C TYR A 11 6.62 -2.78 18.50
N SER A 12 6.48 -3.84 17.71
CA SER A 12 7.59 -4.77 17.46
C SER A 12 8.68 -4.14 16.60
N LEU A 13 8.34 -3.12 15.80
CA LEU A 13 9.22 -2.36 14.91
C LEU A 13 9.68 -1.02 15.50
N ASP A 14 9.39 -0.76 16.77
CA ASP A 14 9.63 0.55 17.45
C ASP A 14 8.92 1.75 16.79
N TYR A 15 7.72 1.49 16.24
CA TYR A 15 6.82 2.52 15.72
C TYR A 15 5.59 2.67 16.64
N PRO A 16 5.69 3.40 17.77
CA PRO A 16 4.58 3.51 18.72
C PRO A 16 3.43 4.36 18.17
N ILE A 17 2.31 3.72 17.82
CA ILE A 17 1.15 4.39 17.19
C ILE A 17 -0.03 4.71 18.13
N ALA A 18 -0.04 4.25 19.39
CA ALA A 18 -1.23 4.37 20.25
C ALA A 18 -1.69 5.82 20.45
N GLN A 19 -0.75 6.74 20.67
CA GLN A 19 -1.06 8.17 20.82
C GLN A 19 -1.64 8.79 19.53
N HIS A 20 -1.27 8.29 18.36
CA HIS A 20 -1.82 8.75 17.08
C HIS A 20 -3.24 8.26 16.88
N LEU A 21 -3.53 7.01 17.28
CA LEU A 21 -4.89 6.45 17.29
C LEU A 21 -5.80 7.24 18.24
N LEU A 22 -5.37 7.47 19.48
CA LEU A 22 -6.17 8.17 20.49
C LEU A 22 -6.46 9.64 20.13
N LYS A 23 -5.57 10.28 19.37
CA LYS A 23 -5.70 11.68 18.94
C LYS A 23 -6.33 11.83 17.55
N ASN A 24 -6.90 10.76 16.99
CA ASN A 24 -7.46 10.73 15.63
C ASN A 24 -6.51 11.22 14.54
N ARG A 25 -5.19 11.09 14.74
CA ARG A 25 -4.17 11.36 13.71
C ARG A 25 -3.82 10.14 12.87
N LEU A 26 -4.26 8.97 13.33
CA LEU A 26 -4.18 7.71 12.61
C LEU A 26 -5.54 7.03 12.75
N LEU A 27 -6.19 6.77 11.62
CA LEU A 27 -7.38 5.94 11.55
C LEU A 27 -6.98 4.57 10.99
N TYR A 28 -7.14 3.51 11.77
CA TYR A 28 -6.87 2.15 11.33
C TYR A 28 -8.19 1.37 11.18
N ILE A 29 -8.44 0.88 9.97
CA ILE A 29 -9.67 0.14 9.63
C ILE A 29 -9.28 -1.28 9.23
N PRO A 30 -9.47 -2.27 10.12
CA PRO A 30 -9.21 -3.65 9.76
C PRO A 30 -10.29 -4.15 8.81
N VAL A 31 -9.91 -4.57 7.61
CA VAL A 31 -10.80 -5.34 6.75
C VAL A 31 -10.84 -6.77 7.27
N ILE A 32 -11.86 -7.08 8.07
CA ILE A 32 -12.12 -8.45 8.51
C ILE A 32 -12.81 -9.16 7.34
N PRO A 33 -12.24 -10.25 6.79
CA PRO A 33 -12.95 -11.05 5.81
C PRO A 33 -14.28 -11.48 6.44
N LEU A 34 -15.39 -11.03 5.88
CA LEU A 34 -16.71 -11.45 6.34
C LEU A 34 -16.84 -12.94 6.04
N VAL A 35 -16.49 -13.78 7.02
CA VAL A 35 -16.61 -15.25 6.91
C VAL A 35 -18.08 -15.67 6.81
N LYS A 36 -19.06 -14.76 7.04
CA LYS A 36 -20.47 -15.16 7.21
C LYS A 36 -21.59 -14.27 6.62
N ALA A 37 -21.38 -13.33 5.70
CA ALA A 37 -22.53 -12.59 5.12
C ALA A 37 -22.38 -12.09 3.67
N ALA A 38 -23.01 -12.83 2.75
CA ALA A 38 -23.99 -12.43 1.71
C ALA A 38 -23.93 -11.10 0.92
N LYS A 39 -22.94 -10.21 1.10
CA LYS A 39 -22.75 -9.08 0.17
C LYS A 39 -21.83 -9.49 -0.98
N SER A 40 -22.30 -9.22 -2.19
CA SER A 40 -21.58 -9.55 -3.41
C SER A 40 -20.18 -8.94 -3.36
N ARG A 41 -19.14 -9.72 -3.62
CA ARG A 41 -17.78 -9.17 -3.75
C ARG A 41 -17.61 -8.35 -5.03
N LEU A 42 -18.64 -8.30 -5.89
CA LEU A 42 -18.63 -7.62 -7.19
C LEU A 42 -18.84 -6.10 -7.10
N ASP A 43 -19.40 -5.59 -5.98
CA ASP A 43 -19.73 -4.17 -5.77
C ASP A 43 -18.71 -3.43 -4.88
N PHE A 44 -17.58 -4.08 -4.58
CA PHE A 44 -16.65 -3.56 -3.59
C PHE A 44 -16.02 -2.23 -4.03
N ILE A 45 -15.69 -2.08 -5.31
CA ILE A 45 -15.09 -0.87 -5.87
C ILE A 45 -16.03 0.32 -5.67
N GLU A 46 -17.30 0.14 -6.00
CA GLU A 46 -18.34 1.16 -5.88
C GLU A 46 -18.57 1.54 -4.42
N ARG A 47 -18.65 0.55 -3.52
CA ARG A 47 -18.75 0.78 -2.07
C ARG A 47 -17.53 1.52 -1.50
N LEU A 48 -16.33 1.19 -1.98
CA LEU A 48 -15.11 1.88 -1.58
C LEU A 48 -15.17 3.34 -2.02
N MET A 49 -15.50 3.62 -3.28
CA MET A 49 -15.61 4.99 -3.80
C MET A 49 -16.71 5.80 -3.11
N SER A 50 -17.78 5.14 -2.65
CA SER A 50 -18.91 5.78 -1.97
C SER A 50 -18.62 6.11 -0.50
N ALA A 51 -17.58 5.53 0.08
CA ALA A 51 -17.22 5.71 1.49
C ALA A 51 -16.29 6.92 1.67
N GLU A 52 -16.80 8.12 1.40
CA GLU A 52 -16.03 9.38 1.39
C GLU A 52 -15.26 9.62 2.69
N GLU A 53 -15.83 9.22 3.84
CA GLU A 53 -15.20 9.37 5.15
C GLU A 53 -13.82 8.69 5.25
N LEU A 54 -13.58 7.63 4.48
CA LEU A 54 -12.30 6.92 4.42
C LEU A 54 -11.18 7.78 3.83
N PHE A 55 -11.54 8.79 3.04
CA PHE A 55 -10.62 9.64 2.29
C PHE A 55 -10.46 11.05 2.87
N ASN A 56 -10.98 11.30 4.08
CA ASN A 56 -10.85 12.60 4.73
C ASN A 56 -9.41 12.94 5.13
N ASN A 57 -8.61 11.93 5.49
CA ASN A 57 -7.20 12.11 5.86
C ASN A 57 -6.33 12.58 4.68
N ASP A 58 -5.19 13.19 4.98
CA ASP A 58 -4.23 13.65 3.97
C ASP A 58 -3.48 12.49 3.31
N ILE A 59 -3.26 11.41 4.06
CA ILE A 59 -2.58 10.20 3.61
C ILE A 59 -3.53 9.01 3.78
N ILE A 60 -3.79 8.30 2.68
CA ILE A 60 -4.62 7.10 2.65
C ILE A 60 -3.75 5.91 2.24
N ILE A 61 -3.75 4.86 3.06
CA ILE A 61 -3.01 3.62 2.79
C ILE A 61 -4.02 2.48 2.68
N ILE A 62 -4.00 1.77 1.55
CA ILE A 62 -4.83 0.57 1.32
C ILE A 62 -3.91 -0.64 1.16
N ASP A 63 -3.94 -1.51 2.18
CA ASP A 63 -3.10 -2.71 2.26
C ASP A 63 -3.93 -4.00 2.46
N THR A 64 -4.17 -4.85 1.46
CA THR A 64 -3.77 -4.76 0.03
C THR A 64 -4.97 -4.45 -0.87
N ILE A 65 -4.82 -3.55 -1.84
CA ILE A 65 -5.92 -3.21 -2.78
C ILE A 65 -6.28 -4.41 -3.66
N SER A 66 -5.28 -5.21 -4.05
CA SER A 66 -5.49 -6.39 -4.90
C SER A 66 -6.46 -7.38 -4.27
N ALA A 67 -6.34 -7.64 -2.97
CA ALA A 67 -7.22 -8.58 -2.27
C ALA A 67 -8.67 -8.08 -2.20
N LEU A 68 -8.85 -6.76 -2.18
CA LEU A 68 -10.15 -6.11 -2.10
C LEU A 68 -10.88 -6.13 -3.44
N ILE A 69 -10.17 -5.86 -4.54
CA ILE A 69 -10.80 -5.66 -5.84
C ILE A 69 -10.76 -6.90 -6.74
N LYS A 70 -9.99 -7.95 -6.42
CA LYS A 70 -9.78 -9.11 -7.32
C LYS A 70 -11.05 -9.79 -7.85
N TYR A 71 -12.18 -9.68 -7.16
CA TYR A 71 -13.44 -10.27 -7.60
C TYR A 71 -14.37 -9.26 -8.28
N SER A 72 -14.19 -7.96 -8.05
CA SER A 72 -15.00 -6.89 -8.65
C SER A 72 -14.31 -6.20 -9.81
N ALA A 73 -12.99 -6.34 -9.95
CA ALA A 73 -12.21 -5.60 -10.91
C ALA A 73 -12.38 -6.16 -12.32
N ASN A 74 -12.73 -5.28 -13.24
CA ASN A 74 -12.54 -5.41 -14.67
C ASN A 74 -11.87 -4.11 -15.17
N SER A 75 -11.59 -4.00 -16.47
CA SER A 75 -10.88 -2.84 -17.00
C SER A 75 -11.63 -1.52 -16.76
N GLU A 76 -12.95 -1.52 -16.95
CA GLU A 76 -13.83 -0.35 -16.76
C GLU A 76 -13.85 0.12 -15.29
N LYS A 77 -14.23 -0.76 -14.35
CA LYS A 77 -14.30 -0.43 -12.92
C LYS A 77 -12.94 -0.07 -12.33
N SER A 78 -11.86 -0.69 -12.83
CA SER A 78 -10.51 -0.34 -12.40
C SER A 78 -10.12 1.06 -12.88
N LEU A 79 -10.52 1.45 -14.09
CA LEU A 79 -10.31 2.79 -14.61
C LEU A 79 -11.13 3.83 -13.82
N GLU A 80 -12.36 3.53 -13.45
CA GLU A 80 -13.17 4.37 -12.56
C GLU A 80 -12.47 4.58 -11.21
N LEU A 81 -11.99 3.49 -10.59
CA LEU A 81 -11.28 3.55 -9.32
C LEU A 81 -9.98 4.37 -9.43
N ILE A 82 -9.22 4.18 -10.50
CA ILE A 82 -8.01 4.98 -10.78
C ILE A 82 -8.35 6.46 -10.94
N SER A 83 -9.43 6.77 -11.67
CA SER A 83 -9.90 8.15 -11.90
C SER A 83 -10.32 8.80 -10.57
N PHE A 84 -11.01 8.05 -9.72
CA PHE A 84 -11.34 8.47 -8.36
C PHE A 84 -10.08 8.79 -7.54
N PHE A 85 -9.09 7.91 -7.53
CA PHE A 85 -7.82 8.17 -6.84
C PHE A 85 -7.06 9.37 -7.41
N LYS A 86 -7.10 9.58 -8.73
CA LYS A 86 -6.49 10.76 -9.36
C LYS A 86 -7.21 12.05 -8.98
N LYS A 87 -8.53 12.03 -8.84
CA LYS A 87 -9.29 13.18 -8.32
C LYS A 87 -8.87 13.52 -6.89
N LEU A 88 -8.74 12.51 -6.01
CA LEU A 88 -8.26 12.70 -4.63
C LEU A 88 -6.83 13.28 -4.60
N ASN A 89 -5.93 12.76 -5.43
CA ASN A 89 -4.57 13.30 -5.57
C ASN A 89 -4.57 14.76 -6.05
N GLY A 90 -5.43 15.11 -7.02
CA GLY A 90 -5.63 16.49 -7.48
C GLY A 90 -6.12 17.44 -6.39
N MET A 91 -6.70 16.93 -5.30
CA MET A 91 -7.07 17.69 -4.10
C MET A 91 -5.97 17.74 -3.03
N GLY A 92 -4.75 17.30 -3.36
CA GLY A 92 -3.58 17.32 -2.48
C GLY A 92 -3.43 16.09 -1.57
N LYS A 93 -4.24 15.04 -1.76
CA LYS A 93 -4.16 13.81 -0.95
C LYS A 93 -3.10 12.85 -1.48
N VAL A 94 -2.45 12.12 -0.58
CA VAL A 94 -1.50 11.07 -0.92
C VAL A 94 -2.17 9.71 -0.77
N ILE A 95 -2.13 8.88 -1.81
CA ILE A 95 -2.69 7.53 -1.81
C ILE A 95 -1.57 6.52 -2.00
N ILE A 96 -1.43 5.59 -1.06
CA ILE A 96 -0.48 4.49 -1.09
C ILE A 96 -1.26 3.19 -1.19
N LEU A 97 -0.99 2.44 -2.25
CA LEU A 97 -1.63 1.16 -2.52
C LEU A 97 -0.58 0.05 -2.49
N THR A 98 -0.89 -1.08 -1.86
CA THR A 98 -0.09 -2.30 -1.99
C THR A 98 -0.84 -3.32 -2.85
N VAL A 99 -0.11 -3.93 -3.78
CA VAL A 99 -0.64 -4.93 -4.73
C VAL A 99 0.16 -6.20 -4.55
N GLU A 100 -0.53 -7.29 -4.22
CA GLU A 100 0.09 -8.60 -4.11
C GLU A 100 0.37 -9.17 -5.51
N SER A 101 1.55 -9.75 -5.71
CA SER A 101 1.94 -10.28 -7.02
C SER A 101 1.09 -11.49 -7.38
N GLY A 102 0.54 -11.50 -8.59
CA GLY A 102 -0.30 -12.59 -9.10
C GLY A 102 -1.75 -12.58 -8.60
N GLN A 103 -2.19 -11.58 -7.82
CA GLN A 103 -3.60 -11.46 -7.42
C GLN A 103 -4.49 -10.74 -8.43
N LEU A 104 -3.91 -9.94 -9.32
CA LEU A 104 -4.61 -9.25 -10.40
C LEU A 104 -4.01 -9.67 -11.74
N GLU A 105 -4.85 -9.64 -12.78
CA GLU A 105 -4.42 -9.83 -14.16
C GLU A 105 -3.42 -8.75 -14.58
N GLU A 106 -2.54 -9.09 -15.52
CA GLU A 106 -1.45 -8.18 -15.91
C GLU A 106 -1.95 -6.89 -16.57
N GLU A 107 -3.07 -6.94 -17.28
CA GLU A 107 -3.73 -5.75 -17.82
C GLU A 107 -4.12 -4.77 -16.70
N LEU A 108 -4.73 -5.27 -15.62
CA LEU A 108 -5.10 -4.46 -14.46
C LEU A 108 -3.85 -3.89 -13.77
N ASN A 109 -2.82 -4.73 -13.56
CA ASN A 109 -1.56 -4.27 -13.00
C ASN A 109 -0.94 -3.15 -13.84
N ALA A 110 -0.96 -3.28 -15.17
CA ALA A 110 -0.43 -2.28 -16.09
C ALA A 110 -1.17 -0.94 -15.96
N MET A 111 -2.50 -0.94 -15.78
CA MET A 111 -3.28 0.29 -15.56
C MET A 111 -2.91 1.00 -14.24
N PHE A 112 -2.74 0.26 -13.14
CA PHE A 112 -2.28 0.85 -11.88
C PHE A 112 -0.85 1.40 -11.99
N ARG A 113 0.06 0.67 -12.64
CA ARG A 113 1.44 1.11 -12.84
C ARG A 113 1.51 2.37 -13.73
N SER A 114 0.78 2.40 -14.84
CA SER A 114 0.79 3.53 -15.77
C SER A 114 0.25 4.80 -15.14
N SER A 115 -0.84 4.67 -14.36
CA SER A 115 -1.48 5.79 -13.67
C SER A 115 -0.72 6.26 -12.43
N SER A 116 0.06 5.41 -11.75
CA SER A 116 0.81 5.80 -10.56
C SER A 116 1.84 6.91 -10.83
N ASP A 117 2.00 7.84 -9.89
CA ASP A 117 3.09 8.84 -9.94
C ASP A 117 4.42 8.26 -9.43
N ILE A 118 4.34 7.31 -8.50
CA ILE A 118 5.46 6.53 -7.97
C ILE A 118 5.09 5.05 -8.02
N TYR A 119 5.96 4.23 -8.60
CA TYR A 119 5.81 2.77 -8.64
C TYR A 119 7.08 2.10 -8.12
N MET A 120 6.93 1.30 -7.07
CA MET A 120 8.03 0.56 -6.44
C MET A 120 7.71 -0.93 -6.38
N THR A 121 8.73 -1.76 -6.61
CA THR A 121 8.64 -3.21 -6.50
C THR A 121 9.49 -3.69 -5.35
N LEU A 122 8.91 -4.45 -4.43
CA LEU A 122 9.65 -5.16 -3.39
C LEU A 122 10.04 -6.54 -3.90
N LYS A 123 11.33 -6.86 -3.87
CA LYS A 123 11.85 -8.20 -4.14
C LYS A 123 12.53 -8.77 -2.90
N SER A 124 12.42 -10.07 -2.74
CA SER A 124 13.11 -10.83 -1.71
C SER A 124 13.82 -12.00 -2.38
N LYS A 125 15.10 -12.18 -2.09
CA LYS A 125 15.90 -13.30 -2.61
C LYS A 125 16.69 -13.93 -1.47
N THR A 126 16.56 -15.24 -1.33
CA THR A 126 17.38 -16.02 -0.39
C THR A 126 18.79 -16.18 -0.98
N MET A 127 19.80 -15.85 -0.18
CA MET A 127 21.22 -16.02 -0.48
C MET A 127 21.89 -16.72 0.69
N GLY A 128 22.16 -18.03 0.53
CA GLY A 128 22.63 -18.86 1.63
C GLY A 128 21.62 -18.89 2.77
N SER A 129 22.05 -18.48 3.97
CA SER A 129 21.20 -18.37 5.16
C SER A 129 20.48 -17.02 5.31
N GLU A 130 20.77 -16.05 4.43
CA GLU A 130 20.22 -14.69 4.53
C GLU A 130 19.11 -14.45 3.52
N VAL A 131 18.16 -13.59 3.87
CA VAL A 131 17.12 -13.10 2.98
C VAL A 131 17.41 -11.65 2.65
N LYS A 132 17.88 -11.39 1.42
CA LYS A 132 18.10 -10.03 0.93
C LYS A 132 16.80 -9.46 0.39
N ARG A 133 16.43 -8.28 0.88
CA ARG A 133 15.26 -7.54 0.38
C ARG A 133 15.72 -6.29 -0.34
N THR A 134 15.05 -5.98 -1.44
CA THR A 134 15.37 -4.84 -2.29
C THR A 134 14.08 -4.16 -2.69
N LEU A 135 14.03 -2.85 -2.50
CA LEU A 135 13.03 -1.97 -3.09
C LEU A 135 13.60 -1.42 -4.40
N ILE A 136 12.87 -1.65 -5.49
CA ILE A 136 13.21 -1.17 -6.83
C ILE A 136 12.28 0.00 -7.15
N VAL A 137 12.83 1.18 -7.42
CA VAL A 137 12.06 2.35 -7.85
C VAL A 137 11.91 2.30 -9.36
N ASN A 138 10.76 1.82 -9.84
CA ASN A 138 10.51 1.66 -11.28
C ASN A 138 10.05 2.98 -11.93
N LYS A 139 9.32 3.82 -11.18
CA LYS A 139 8.82 5.12 -11.63
C LYS A 139 8.84 6.10 -10.47
N PHE A 140 9.26 7.34 -10.73
CA PHE A 140 9.19 8.46 -9.79
C PHE A 140 8.98 9.77 -10.56
N THR A 141 7.72 10.14 -10.80
CA THR A 141 7.38 11.39 -11.46
C THR A 141 7.68 12.59 -10.56
N GLY A 142 8.25 13.67 -11.13
CA GLY A 142 8.45 14.93 -10.41
C GLY A 142 9.60 14.93 -9.39
N ALA A 143 10.54 13.99 -9.49
CA ALA A 143 11.72 13.97 -8.64
C ALA A 143 12.52 15.27 -8.76
N LYS A 144 12.77 15.95 -7.64
CA LYS A 144 13.57 17.20 -7.57
C LYS A 144 15.07 16.97 -7.41
N GLY A 145 15.51 15.71 -7.40
CA GLY A 145 16.90 15.32 -7.17
C GLY A 145 17.15 13.87 -7.56
N LYS A 146 18.36 13.38 -7.29
CA LYS A 146 18.73 11.99 -7.57
C LYS A 146 17.90 11.04 -6.70
N VAL A 147 17.28 10.05 -7.33
CA VAL A 147 16.53 8.97 -6.67
C VAL A 147 17.31 7.67 -6.87
N GLY A 148 17.60 6.96 -5.78
CA GLY A 148 18.23 5.65 -5.84
C GLY A 148 17.28 4.63 -6.49
N GLN A 149 17.74 3.96 -7.55
CA GLN A 149 16.91 2.98 -8.26
C GLN A 149 16.75 1.66 -7.49
N LEU A 150 17.78 1.26 -6.74
CA LEU A 150 17.82 0.03 -5.96
C LEU A 150 18.17 0.37 -4.52
N ILE A 151 17.29 0.01 -3.60
CA ILE A 151 17.43 0.28 -2.16
C ILE A 151 17.40 -1.06 -1.45
N GLY A 152 18.57 -1.51 -0.98
CA GLY A 152 18.67 -2.66 -0.07
C GLY A 152 18.09 -2.29 1.28
N PHE A 153 17.32 -3.20 1.88
CA PHE A 153 16.81 -2.99 3.23
C PHE A 153 16.64 -4.30 3.98
N ARG A 154 16.60 -4.18 5.30
CA ARG A 154 16.23 -5.27 6.19
C ARG A 154 15.23 -4.77 7.23
N ILE A 155 14.55 -5.71 7.87
CA ILE A 155 13.61 -5.43 8.95
C ILE A 155 14.25 -5.91 10.25
N GLU A 156 14.52 -4.97 11.14
CA GLU A 156 15.13 -5.24 12.44
C GLU A 156 14.09 -5.12 13.55
N PRO A 157 13.97 -6.11 14.45
CA PRO A 157 13.15 -5.99 15.64
C PRO A 157 13.57 -4.75 16.44
N LYS A 158 12.58 -3.97 16.91
CA LYS A 158 12.78 -2.75 17.69
C LYS A 158 13.52 -1.61 16.97
N VAL A 159 13.62 -1.68 15.65
CA VAL A 159 14.17 -0.59 14.82
C VAL A 159 13.29 -0.34 13.59
N GLY A 160 12.74 -1.41 13.02
CA GLY A 160 11.89 -1.36 11.84
C GLY A 160 12.69 -1.48 10.55
N LEU A 161 12.34 -0.69 9.54
CA LEU A 161 13.02 -0.72 8.25
C LEU A 161 14.38 -0.03 8.36
N VAL A 162 15.44 -0.80 8.11
CA VAL A 162 16.82 -0.31 8.06
C VAL A 162 17.31 -0.36 6.62
N VAL A 163 17.62 0.81 6.07
CA VAL A 163 18.22 0.93 4.73
C VAL A 163 19.68 0.49 4.79
N GLU A 164 20.06 -0.38 3.85
CA GLU A 164 21.45 -0.78 3.67
C GLU A 164 22.21 0.28 2.88
N ILE A 165 23.43 0.59 3.32
CA ILE A 165 24.26 1.61 2.68
C ILE A 165 24.71 1.08 1.32
N ALA A 166 24.27 1.73 0.24
CA ALA A 166 24.78 1.50 -1.09
C ALA A 166 26.14 2.23 -1.24
N SER A 167 27.21 1.59 -0.77
CA SER A 167 28.62 2.06 -0.78
C SER A 167 28.94 3.33 0.04
N VAL A 168 30.14 3.34 0.64
CA VAL A 168 30.71 4.50 1.35
C VAL A 168 31.28 5.45 0.29
N ALA A 169 30.86 6.72 0.31
CA ALA A 169 31.47 7.78 -0.47
C ALA A 169 32.77 8.25 0.19
#